data_AF-A0A0V0R880-F1
#
_entry.id   AF-A0A0V0R880-F1
#
_cell.length_a   1.000
_cell.length_b   1.000
_cell.length_c   1.000
_cell.angle_alpha   90.00
_cell.angle_beta   90.00
_cell.angle_gamma   90.00
#
_symmetry.space_group_name_H-M   'P 1'
#
loop_
_entity.id
_entity.type
_entity.pdbx_description
1 polymer ?
#
loop_
_entity_poly.entity_id
_entity_poly.type
_entity_poly.pdbx_seq_one_letter_code
_entity_poly.pdbx_strand_id
1 'polypeptide(L)'
;MDFDDNVSISDENLNEGNAQNFFGQLDQDVVSPDYVQKMDAVLFVIDCKKHIFQKHENNEKNAENPLKFEGINKVYNLDNPTAKQIREVVEIENQFNEKYGFADKETPLNEVIWTCSSEFKNLDKLKYDFRIFLFTSDDNPHSDNQQLRDQTIHQFKQLNDLDVDLELFPLEKETNTKFDIRKFYQDVLQINLDEINDAVMDTSEKIMEIQKRLRQREFKKRALNKILFYIGENQKIAVKIYCHLNKAKKPTAKKLHKESNKPLKKTVKQLCSETGQTLYDEQIGSYYEVGKEKVLVNKEDIQTLKQFDTSSMKLMGFKSRNKIKLYHNYRTSYFIYPDDYRIKGSSSFFSSLINQLIIKDKVAIVRFIPRQGSQVRFCALLPQQESYDENRFQQPPGFNLIYLPYADDLRSLKKKVPQKHIETSKDLIDVAKLLVTTLNLKEFDTRNFEDPSLQKFFSHLQAHALEEELPEPVNDLLEPKYQDFEGREEIIEMFNNQLKIELNENPSENDTGLKKQTNKGKKVKQEQGMQIIKKEEKDQKINLKVNKSKQKMSDDDNDISQITENELNQIKANEVEQNIISGDFVRLKVKDLQFFLQFYKLKTEGKKEDLINRALQFIADGKNKNDI
;
A
#
# COMPACT_ATOMS: atom_id res chain seq x y z
N MET A 1 -10.33 -55.31 26.92
CA MET A 1 -9.56 -55.86 28.04
C MET A 1 -10.03 -55.12 29.26
N ASP A 2 -10.86 -55.79 30.05
CA ASP A 2 -11.29 -55.37 31.37
C ASP A 2 -10.07 -55.15 32.27
N PHE A 3 -10.19 -54.23 33.23
CA PHE A 3 -10.20 -54.55 34.67
C PHE A 3 -10.17 -53.24 35.47
N ASP A 4 -11.27 -53.00 36.19
CA ASP A 4 -11.27 -52.25 37.45
C ASP A 4 -10.46 -53.01 38.50
N ASP A 5 -9.83 -52.29 39.44
CA ASP A 5 -9.67 -52.75 40.83
C ASP A 5 -9.33 -51.58 41.77
N ASN A 6 -10.39 -51.07 42.41
CA ASN A 6 -10.60 -50.83 43.85
C ASN A 6 -9.44 -50.49 44.83
N VAL A 7 -9.81 -49.60 45.77
CA VAL A 7 -9.67 -49.69 47.26
C VAL A 7 -9.14 -48.39 47.93
N SER A 8 -10.12 -47.64 48.45
CA SER A 8 -10.24 -46.86 49.71
C SER A 8 -9.03 -46.47 50.58
N ILE A 9 -9.11 -45.30 51.25
CA ILE A 9 -9.14 -45.14 52.72
C ILE A 9 -9.61 -43.72 53.11
N SER A 10 -10.26 -43.66 54.28
CA SER A 10 -11.11 -42.67 54.93
C SER A 10 -10.44 -41.45 55.59
N ASP A 11 -11.29 -40.45 55.86
CA ASP A 11 -11.10 -39.20 56.61
C ASP A 11 -10.64 -39.37 58.07
N GLU A 12 -9.68 -38.54 58.52
CA GLU A 12 -9.61 -37.98 59.88
C GLU A 12 -8.95 -36.56 59.88
N ASN A 13 -9.81 -35.56 60.06
CA ASN A 13 -9.70 -34.28 60.79
C ASN A 13 -8.37 -33.46 60.95
N LEU A 14 -8.48 -32.21 60.46
CA LEU A 14 -8.16 -30.90 61.09
C LEU A 14 -6.70 -30.40 61.16
N ASN A 15 -6.39 -29.40 60.34
CA ASN A 15 -5.97 -28.09 60.87
C ASN A 15 -6.15 -26.96 59.83
N GLU A 16 -6.89 -25.92 60.24
CA GLU A 16 -7.09 -24.68 59.49
C GLU A 16 -5.78 -23.90 59.36
N GLY A 17 -5.33 -23.69 58.12
CA GLY A 17 -4.23 -22.78 57.81
C GLY A 17 -3.86 -22.87 56.34
N ASN A 18 -4.12 -21.80 55.60
CA ASN A 18 -3.74 -21.56 54.19
C ASN A 18 -4.68 -22.12 53.11
N ALA A 19 -5.89 -21.56 53.03
CA ALA A 19 -6.72 -21.59 51.83
C ALA A 19 -6.57 -20.27 51.04
N GLN A 20 -5.36 -19.97 50.59
CA GLN A 20 -5.08 -19.02 49.50
C GLN A 20 -3.92 -19.62 48.71
N ASN A 21 -4.08 -19.73 47.39
CA ASN A 21 -3.14 -20.27 46.40
C ASN A 21 -3.35 -21.72 45.97
N PHE A 22 -4.53 -22.09 45.46
CA PHE A 22 -4.65 -23.24 44.55
C PHE A 22 -5.89 -23.08 43.64
N PHE A 23 -5.83 -22.16 42.68
CA PHE A 23 -6.59 -22.27 41.45
C PHE A 23 -5.67 -21.96 40.28
N GLY A 24 -5.65 -22.91 39.34
CA GLY A 24 -4.68 -23.05 38.27
C GLY A 24 -4.48 -21.79 37.44
N GLN A 25 -3.22 -21.61 37.05
CA GLN A 25 -2.79 -20.70 36.00
C GLN A 25 -3.59 -21.00 34.73
N LEU A 26 -4.64 -20.20 34.51
CA LEU A 26 -5.17 -19.97 33.18
C LEU A 26 -4.05 -19.30 32.38
N ASP A 27 -3.72 -19.92 31.25
CA ASP A 27 -2.76 -19.44 30.26
C ASP A 27 -2.90 -17.93 30.09
N GLN A 28 -1.91 -17.20 30.59
CA GLN A 28 -1.77 -15.78 30.31
C GLN A 28 -1.57 -15.67 28.80
N ASP A 29 -2.60 -15.14 28.12
CA ASP A 29 -2.44 -14.49 26.84
C ASP A 29 -1.21 -13.59 26.93
N VAL A 30 -0.13 -14.02 26.29
CA VAL A 30 1.06 -13.19 26.11
C VAL A 30 0.61 -12.01 25.28
N VAL A 31 0.21 -10.94 25.97
CA VAL A 31 0.15 -9.60 25.44
C VAL A 31 1.51 -9.38 24.83
N SER A 32 1.59 -9.48 23.50
CA SER A 32 2.82 -9.21 22.77
C SER A 32 3.24 -7.80 23.20
N PRO A 33 4.47 -7.62 23.72
CA PRO A 33 4.92 -6.29 24.09
C PRO A 33 4.72 -5.40 22.88
N ASP A 34 4.03 -4.28 23.08
CA ASP A 34 3.91 -3.23 22.08
C ASP A 34 5.31 -3.01 21.51
N TYR A 35 5.48 -3.34 20.22
CA TYR A 35 6.76 -3.28 19.55
C TYR A 35 7.16 -1.80 19.51
N VAL A 36 7.97 -1.37 20.48
CA VAL A 36 8.55 -0.03 20.48
C VAL A 36 9.43 0.01 19.23
N GLN A 37 9.01 0.80 18.25
CA GLN A 37 9.74 0.95 17.01
C GLN A 37 11.10 1.53 17.32
N LYS A 38 12.15 0.72 17.15
CA LYS A 38 13.52 1.20 17.20
C LYS A 38 13.79 2.10 15.99
N MET A 39 14.65 3.08 16.19
CA MET A 39 15.22 3.91 15.14
C MET A 39 16.44 3.19 14.55
N ASP A 40 16.68 3.34 13.26
CA ASP A 40 17.87 2.77 12.63
C ASP A 40 19.02 3.78 12.75
N ALA A 41 20.14 3.37 13.34
CA ALA A 41 21.38 4.13 13.41
C ALA A 41 22.38 3.56 12.40
N VAL A 42 22.55 4.26 11.28
CA VAL A 42 23.33 3.79 10.12
C VAL A 42 24.59 4.63 9.98
N LEU A 43 25.75 3.97 9.94
CA LEU A 43 27.03 4.60 9.60
C LEU A 43 27.41 4.24 8.15
N PHE A 44 27.73 5.25 7.35
CA PHE A 44 28.28 5.08 6.00
C PHE A 44 29.80 5.20 6.08
N VAL A 45 30.50 4.08 5.83
CA VAL A 45 31.96 4.00 5.83
C VAL A 45 32.43 3.90 4.39
N ILE A 46 33.13 4.92 3.91
CA ILE A 46 33.56 5.02 2.52
C ILE A 46 35.08 4.90 2.47
N ASP A 47 35.56 3.85 1.81
CA ASP A 47 36.96 3.67 1.46
C ASP A 47 37.37 4.72 0.42
N CYS A 48 38.38 5.53 0.76
CA CYS A 48 38.81 6.66 -0.06
C CYS A 48 40.19 6.45 -0.68
N LYS A 49 40.47 5.26 -1.22
CA LYS A 49 41.71 4.99 -1.96
C LYS A 49 41.81 5.81 -3.25
N LYS A 50 43.05 6.20 -3.62
CA LYS A 50 43.35 7.12 -4.75
C LYS A 50 42.73 6.66 -6.09
N HIS A 51 42.67 5.35 -6.35
CA HIS A 51 42.12 4.82 -7.61
C HIS A 51 40.60 4.99 -7.73
N ILE A 52 39.87 5.17 -6.62
CA ILE A 52 38.42 5.37 -6.63
C ILE A 52 38.06 6.77 -7.19
N PHE A 53 38.92 7.77 -6.96
CA PHE A 53 38.64 9.16 -7.30
C PHE A 53 39.28 9.66 -8.61
N GLN A 54 40.10 8.83 -9.28
CA GLN A 54 40.75 9.16 -10.57
C GLN A 54 41.47 10.53 -10.60
N LYS A 55 41.87 11.07 -9.43
CA LYS A 55 42.54 12.37 -9.27
C LYS A 55 43.90 12.16 -8.60
N HIS A 56 44.94 12.81 -9.13
CA HIS A 56 46.35 12.58 -8.76
C HIS A 56 46.95 13.65 -7.84
N GLU A 57 46.15 14.43 -7.12
CA GLU A 57 46.67 15.48 -6.26
C GLU A 57 46.88 14.98 -4.83
N ASN A 58 48.15 14.96 -4.40
CA ASN A 58 48.54 14.64 -3.04
C ASN A 58 48.43 15.89 -2.16
N ASN A 59 47.33 16.01 -1.43
CA ASN A 59 47.26 16.87 -0.26
C ASN A 59 46.96 15.96 0.93
N GLU A 60 47.88 15.81 1.88
CA GLU A 60 47.59 15.17 3.17
C GLU A 60 46.95 16.20 4.11
N LYS A 61 45.84 15.85 4.74
CA LYS A 61 45.27 16.62 5.84
C LYS A 61 45.02 15.72 7.06
N ASN A 62 45.08 16.34 8.23
CA ASN A 62 45.00 15.69 9.52
C ASN A 62 43.71 14.88 9.67
N ALA A 63 43.84 13.70 10.28
CA ALA A 63 42.70 12.85 10.61
C ALA A 63 41.81 13.49 11.68
N GLU A 64 40.51 13.60 11.40
CA GLU A 64 39.52 14.15 12.32
C GLU A 64 38.59 13.04 12.82
N ASN A 65 38.93 12.42 13.96
CA ASN A 65 38.08 11.44 14.62
C ASN A 65 38.28 11.45 16.15
N PRO A 66 37.29 10.96 16.94
CA PRO A 66 37.35 11.01 18.40
C PRO A 66 38.55 10.27 19.02
N LEU A 67 39.06 9.25 18.34
CA LEU A 67 40.14 8.38 18.80
C LEU A 67 41.52 8.81 18.29
N LYS A 68 41.59 9.86 17.46
CA LYS A 68 42.80 10.42 16.85
C LYS A 68 43.62 9.40 16.04
N PHE A 69 42.96 8.40 15.46
CA PHE A 69 43.62 7.47 14.53
C PHE A 69 44.00 8.18 13.23
N GLU A 70 45.15 7.83 12.65
CA GLU A 70 45.62 8.42 11.39
C GLU A 70 44.79 7.88 10.20
N GLY A 71 44.56 8.71 9.17
CA GLY A 71 43.84 8.31 7.96
C GLY A 71 42.31 8.15 8.09
N ILE A 72 41.72 8.42 9.25
CA ILE A 72 40.27 8.28 9.50
C ILE A 72 39.62 9.65 9.73
N ASN A 73 38.68 10.02 8.86
CA ASN A 73 37.94 11.27 8.95
C ASN A 73 36.45 11.02 9.22
N LYS A 74 35.94 11.62 10.30
CA LYS A 74 34.52 11.65 10.64
C LYS A 74 33.90 12.93 10.08
N VAL A 75 33.18 12.79 8.98
CA VAL A 75 32.54 13.94 8.30
C VAL A 75 31.33 14.46 9.08
N TYR A 76 30.45 13.55 9.51
CA TYR A 76 29.22 13.90 10.24
C TYR A 76 29.09 13.06 11.51
N ASN A 77 28.52 13.67 12.55
CA ASN A 77 28.05 12.94 13.72
C ASN A 77 26.79 12.16 13.39
N LEU A 78 26.56 11.07 14.11
CA LEU A 78 25.33 10.30 14.01
C LEU A 78 24.17 11.12 14.57
N ASP A 79 23.37 11.70 13.67
CA ASP A 79 22.16 12.47 13.97
C ASP A 79 21.18 12.38 12.79
N ASN A 80 20.00 12.95 12.95
CA ASN A 80 18.99 13.03 11.91
C ASN A 80 19.49 13.87 10.73
N PRO A 81 19.16 13.49 9.48
CA PRO A 81 19.57 14.23 8.30
C PRO A 81 18.93 15.62 8.27
N THR A 82 19.73 16.62 7.94
CA THR A 82 19.32 18.02 7.81
C THR A 82 19.47 18.53 6.38
N ALA A 83 18.69 19.55 6.01
CA ALA A 83 18.78 20.16 4.67
C ALA A 83 20.19 20.66 4.34
N LYS A 84 20.91 21.18 5.35
CA LYS A 84 22.31 21.64 5.21
C LYS A 84 23.25 20.49 4.86
N GLN A 85 23.17 19.38 5.61
CA GLN A 85 23.99 18.19 5.33
C GLN A 85 23.73 17.62 3.94
N ILE A 86 22.46 17.55 3.51
CA ILE A 86 22.11 17.03 2.17
C ILE A 86 22.78 17.87 1.08
N ARG A 87 22.75 19.20 1.21
CA ARG A 87 23.42 20.11 0.27
C ARG A 87 24.94 19.98 0.32
N GLU A 88 25.52 19.99 1.51
CA GLU A 88 26.97 19.88 1.70
C GLU A 88 27.53 18.57 1.13
N VAL A 89 26.80 17.44 1.26
CA VAL A 89 27.21 16.15 0.70
C VAL A 89 27.40 16.20 -0.82
N VAL A 90 26.57 16.95 -1.55
CA VAL A 90 26.72 17.12 -3.01
C VAL A 90 27.98 17.91 -3.34
N GLU A 91 28.39 18.85 -2.48
CA GLU A 91 29.58 19.68 -2.67
C GLU A 91 30.88 18.98 -2.22
N ILE A 92 30.80 17.90 -1.43
CA ILE A 92 31.98 17.16 -0.93
C ILE A 92 32.86 16.68 -2.09
N GLU A 93 32.27 16.18 -3.19
CA GLU A 93 33.04 15.68 -4.34
C GLU A 93 33.99 16.73 -4.92
N ASN A 94 33.52 17.99 -4.98
CA ASN A 94 34.28 19.09 -5.53
C ASN A 94 35.38 19.57 -4.57
N GLN A 95 35.14 19.48 -3.26
CA GLN A 95 36.04 19.99 -2.22
C GLN A 95 36.85 18.88 -1.52
N PHE A 96 36.76 17.64 -1.99
CA PHE A 96 37.33 16.47 -1.30
C PHE A 96 38.84 16.58 -1.10
N ASN A 97 39.57 16.86 -2.19
CA ASN A 97 41.03 17.01 -2.18
C ASN A 97 41.47 18.18 -1.28
N GLU A 98 40.68 19.25 -1.25
CA GLU A 98 40.99 20.41 -0.42
C GLU A 98 40.69 20.18 1.05
N LYS A 99 39.64 19.44 1.42
CA LYS A 99 39.21 19.28 2.82
C LYS A 99 39.82 18.06 3.51
N TYR A 100 39.85 16.91 2.83
CA TYR A 100 40.21 15.63 3.44
C TYR A 100 41.51 15.06 2.87
N GLY A 101 41.71 15.21 1.56
CA GLY A 101 42.90 14.68 0.91
C GLY A 101 42.93 13.15 0.86
N PHE A 102 44.11 12.60 0.54
CA PHE A 102 44.34 11.16 0.49
C PHE A 102 45.46 10.77 1.45
N ALA A 103 45.30 9.66 2.16
CA ALA A 103 46.36 9.12 3.01
C ALA A 103 47.48 8.48 2.17
N ASP A 104 48.74 8.73 2.52
CA ASP A 104 49.89 8.06 1.88
C ASP A 104 50.20 6.70 2.49
N LYS A 105 49.79 6.46 3.74
CA LYS A 105 49.90 5.16 4.43
C LYS A 105 48.59 4.39 4.38
N GLU A 106 48.69 3.06 4.34
CA GLU A 106 47.53 2.18 4.45
C GLU A 106 46.87 2.36 5.83
N THR A 107 45.58 2.69 5.82
CA THR A 107 44.80 2.89 7.04
C THR A 107 44.34 1.53 7.59
N PRO A 108 44.66 1.20 8.86
CA PRO A 108 44.27 -0.06 9.45
C PRO A 108 42.73 -0.21 9.59
N LEU A 109 42.14 -1.16 8.86
CA LEU A 109 40.70 -1.44 8.91
C LEU A 109 40.17 -1.73 10.33
N ASN A 110 40.96 -2.35 11.22
CA ASN A 110 40.61 -2.55 12.62
C ASN A 110 40.34 -1.22 13.35
N GLU A 111 41.11 -0.16 13.08
CA GLU A 111 40.94 1.16 13.68
C GLU A 111 39.67 1.87 13.17
N VAL A 112 39.34 1.67 11.88
CA VAL A 112 38.09 2.16 11.27
C VAL A 112 36.88 1.54 11.95
N ILE A 113 36.89 0.21 12.09
CA ILE A 113 35.81 -0.53 12.74
C ILE A 113 35.68 -0.18 14.22
N TRP A 114 36.79 0.02 14.92
CA TRP A 114 36.76 0.48 16.31
C TRP A 114 36.16 1.88 16.42
N THR A 115 36.51 2.81 15.53
CA THR A 115 35.90 4.14 15.49
C THR A 115 34.38 4.05 15.33
N CYS A 116 33.89 3.20 14.42
CA CYS A 116 32.47 2.95 14.24
C CYS A 116 31.80 2.36 15.50
N SER A 117 32.43 1.37 16.13
CA SER A 117 31.95 0.77 17.38
C SER A 117 31.83 1.81 18.49
N SER A 118 32.77 2.75 18.59
CA SER A 118 32.76 3.81 19.60
C SER A 118 31.56 4.76 19.46
N GLU A 119 31.09 5.01 18.24
CA GLU A 119 29.90 5.85 18.00
C GLU A 119 28.62 5.19 18.53
N PHE A 120 28.51 3.87 18.39
CA PHE A 120 27.34 3.14 18.90
C PHE A 120 27.31 2.99 20.43
N LYS A 121 28.46 3.07 21.10
CA LYS A 121 28.54 2.91 22.57
C LYS A 121 27.67 3.90 23.35
N ASN A 122 27.46 5.10 22.79
CA ASN A 122 26.68 6.15 23.44
C ASN A 122 25.16 6.02 23.19
N LEU A 123 24.73 5.03 22.41
CA LEU A 123 23.34 4.85 22.02
C LEU A 123 22.69 3.68 22.76
N ASP A 124 21.40 3.84 23.03
CA ASP A 124 20.60 2.83 23.72
C ASP A 124 20.13 1.74 22.74
N LYS A 125 20.60 0.51 22.95
CA LYS A 125 20.22 -0.68 22.15
C LYS A 125 18.72 -0.98 22.15
N LEU A 126 17.99 -0.54 23.18
CA LEU A 126 16.53 -0.71 23.23
C LEU A 126 15.81 0.24 22.28
N LYS A 127 16.45 1.34 21.90
CA LYS A 127 15.90 2.38 21.02
C LYS A 127 16.44 2.33 19.61
N TYR A 128 17.65 1.79 19.42
CA TYR A 128 18.32 1.80 18.13
C TYR A 128 18.71 0.41 17.65
N ASP A 129 18.56 0.17 16.35
CA ASP A 129 19.24 -0.92 15.64
C ASP A 129 20.48 -0.34 14.95
N PHE A 130 21.62 -1.01 15.08
CA PHE A 130 22.91 -0.50 14.61
C PHE A 130 23.29 -1.14 13.28
N ARG A 131 23.70 -0.32 12.30
CA ARG A 131 24.08 -0.81 10.97
C ARG A 131 25.31 -0.07 10.44
N ILE A 132 26.19 -0.79 9.75
CA ILE A 132 27.36 -0.21 9.08
C ILE A 132 27.29 -0.57 7.60
N PHE A 133 27.30 0.44 6.74
CA PHE A 133 27.41 0.28 5.29
C PHE A 133 28.85 0.56 4.88
N LEU A 134 29.59 -0.49 4.52
CA LEU A 134 30.98 -0.42 4.12
C LEU A 134 31.11 -0.40 2.59
N PHE A 135 31.55 0.72 2.04
CA PHE A 135 31.86 0.88 0.62
C PHE A 135 33.36 0.74 0.44
N THR A 136 33.81 -0.31 -0.25
CA THR A 136 35.25 -0.56 -0.43
C THR A 136 35.56 -1.30 -1.73
N SER A 137 36.73 -1.01 -2.28
CA SER A 137 37.27 -1.70 -3.47
C SER A 137 38.31 -2.76 -3.11
N ASP A 138 38.63 -2.92 -1.83
CA ASP A 138 39.62 -3.87 -1.34
C ASP A 138 38.94 -5.15 -0.86
N ASP A 139 39.17 -6.24 -1.59
CA ASP A 139 38.58 -7.55 -1.31
C ASP A 139 39.40 -8.39 -0.32
N ASN A 140 40.64 -8.00 -0.02
CA ASN A 140 41.53 -8.70 0.90
C ASN A 140 42.40 -7.74 1.74
N PRO A 141 41.77 -6.97 2.65
CA PRO A 141 42.49 -6.03 3.49
C PRO A 141 43.54 -6.73 4.36
N HIS A 142 44.71 -6.11 4.51
CA HIS A 142 45.85 -6.60 5.31
C HIS A 142 46.41 -7.97 4.86
N SER A 143 46.44 -8.25 3.55
CA SER A 143 46.96 -9.52 3.02
C SER A 143 48.38 -9.85 3.49
N ASP A 144 49.20 -8.81 3.68
CA ASP A 144 50.62 -8.95 3.97
C ASP A 144 50.91 -9.00 5.49
N ASN A 145 49.91 -8.67 6.33
CA ASN A 145 50.06 -8.60 7.78
C ASN A 145 48.98 -9.40 8.52
N GLN A 146 49.32 -10.66 8.82
CA GLN A 146 48.42 -11.59 9.51
C GLN A 146 47.96 -11.07 10.88
N GLN A 147 48.81 -10.36 11.64
CA GLN A 147 48.44 -9.84 12.95
C GLN A 147 47.32 -8.80 12.86
N LEU A 148 47.43 -7.86 11.91
CA LEU A 148 46.38 -6.86 11.66
C LEU A 148 45.10 -7.51 11.12
N ARG A 149 45.23 -8.53 10.27
CA ARG A 149 44.11 -9.31 9.76
C ARG A 149 43.33 -9.97 10.90
N ASP A 150 44.01 -10.64 11.81
CA ASP A 150 43.40 -11.31 12.97
C ASP A 150 42.75 -10.31 13.94
N GLN A 151 43.40 -9.16 14.19
CA GLN A 151 42.82 -8.07 14.99
C GLN A 151 41.55 -7.50 14.35
N THR A 152 41.56 -7.33 13.03
CA THR A 152 40.40 -6.84 12.27
C THR A 152 39.23 -7.83 12.38
N ILE A 153 39.49 -9.12 12.18
CA ILE A 153 38.47 -10.17 12.35
C ILE A 153 37.91 -10.17 13.78
N HIS A 154 38.76 -9.98 14.79
CA HIS A 154 38.30 -9.87 16.18
C HIS A 154 37.38 -8.67 16.40
N GLN A 155 37.70 -7.50 15.85
CA GLN A 155 36.84 -6.31 15.94
C GLN A 155 35.48 -6.51 15.27
N PHE A 156 35.45 -7.19 14.12
CA PHE A 156 34.20 -7.56 13.46
C PHE A 156 33.36 -8.54 14.29
N LYS A 157 33.99 -9.52 14.95
CA LYS A 157 33.28 -10.41 15.88
C LYS A 157 32.67 -9.63 17.05
N GLN A 158 33.38 -8.62 17.58
CA GLN A 158 32.82 -7.75 18.62
C GLN A 158 31.60 -6.96 18.13
N LEU A 159 31.60 -6.47 16.88
CA LEU A 159 30.41 -5.85 16.29
C LEU A 159 29.25 -6.84 16.20
N ASN A 160 29.54 -8.10 15.86
CA ASN A 160 28.52 -9.15 15.80
C ASN A 160 27.92 -9.45 17.19
N ASP A 161 28.76 -9.54 18.22
CA ASP A 161 28.30 -9.67 19.61
C ASP A 161 27.47 -8.46 20.07
N LEU A 162 27.69 -7.29 19.46
CA LEU A 162 26.90 -6.09 19.70
C LEU A 162 25.57 -6.03 18.92
N ASP A 163 25.27 -7.03 18.08
CA ASP A 163 24.10 -7.08 17.19
C ASP A 163 24.10 -5.93 16.16
N VAL A 164 25.28 -5.62 15.62
CA VAL A 164 25.45 -4.62 14.54
C VAL A 164 25.37 -5.31 13.18
N ASP A 165 24.43 -4.87 12.34
CA ASP A 165 24.25 -5.38 10.98
C ASP A 165 25.31 -4.73 10.04
N LEU A 166 26.31 -5.51 9.61
CA LEU A 166 27.33 -5.06 8.65
C LEU A 166 26.93 -5.40 7.22
N GLU A 167 26.91 -4.39 6.36
CA GLU A 167 26.61 -4.54 4.94
C GLU A 167 27.76 -4.06 4.06
N LEU A 168 28.22 -4.96 3.20
CA LEU A 168 29.29 -4.68 2.25
C LEU A 168 28.74 -4.23 0.89
N PHE A 169 29.28 -3.12 0.40
CA PHE A 169 29.08 -2.53 -0.91
C PHE A 169 30.41 -2.54 -1.67
N PRO A 170 30.71 -3.60 -2.44
CA PRO A 170 31.96 -3.70 -3.19
C PRO A 170 32.00 -2.67 -4.33
N LEU A 171 33.14 -1.99 -4.49
CA LEU A 171 33.46 -1.05 -5.56
C LEU A 171 34.48 -1.69 -6.52
N GLU A 172 34.51 -1.30 -7.80
CA GLU A 172 35.57 -1.80 -8.71
C GLU A 172 36.91 -1.14 -8.38
N LYS A 173 37.96 -1.94 -8.41
CA LYS A 173 39.35 -1.49 -8.24
C LYS A 173 39.92 -0.97 -9.56
N GLU A 174 39.70 -1.72 -10.63
CA GLU A 174 39.99 -1.37 -12.02
C GLU A 174 38.86 -1.89 -12.92
N THR A 175 38.68 -1.32 -14.12
CA THR A 175 37.62 -1.72 -15.07
C THR A 175 37.65 -3.24 -15.30
N ASN A 176 36.52 -3.93 -15.07
CA ASN A 176 36.36 -5.39 -15.16
C ASN A 176 37.09 -6.24 -14.10
N THR A 177 37.57 -5.67 -12.99
CA THR A 177 38.08 -6.48 -11.88
C THR A 177 36.95 -7.03 -11.00
N LYS A 178 37.01 -8.33 -10.70
CA LYS A 178 36.02 -9.02 -9.86
C LYS A 178 36.38 -8.90 -8.38
N PHE A 179 35.46 -8.37 -7.57
CA PHE A 179 35.59 -8.36 -6.12
C PHE A 179 35.29 -9.75 -5.54
N ASP A 180 36.25 -10.38 -4.84
CA ASP A 180 36.07 -11.73 -4.26
C ASP A 180 35.87 -11.68 -2.74
N ILE A 181 34.61 -11.85 -2.30
CA ILE A 181 34.20 -11.86 -0.89
C ILE A 181 34.90 -12.97 -0.10
N ARG A 182 35.25 -14.10 -0.74
CA ARG A 182 35.78 -15.30 -0.07
C ARG A 182 37.18 -15.11 0.49
N LYS A 183 37.91 -14.08 0.04
CA LYS A 183 39.28 -13.82 0.50
C LYS A 183 39.33 -13.33 1.95
N PHE A 184 38.32 -12.57 2.40
CA PHE A 184 38.31 -11.97 3.74
C PHE A 184 36.90 -11.83 4.31
N TYR A 185 35.99 -11.18 3.58
CA TYR A 185 34.68 -10.78 4.12
C TYR A 185 33.72 -11.94 4.40
N GLN A 186 33.94 -13.12 3.83
CA GLN A 186 33.16 -14.33 4.16
C GLN A 186 33.22 -14.69 5.65
N ASP A 187 34.38 -14.48 6.29
CA ASP A 187 34.58 -14.84 7.71
C ASP A 187 34.00 -13.79 8.68
N VAL A 188 33.67 -12.60 8.15
CA VAL A 188 33.33 -11.40 8.90
C VAL A 188 31.85 -11.04 8.78
N LEU A 189 31.28 -11.18 7.58
CA LEU A 189 29.90 -10.83 7.31
C LEU A 189 28.94 -11.80 8.01
N GLN A 190 27.93 -11.24 8.68
CA GLN A 190 26.81 -12.03 9.17
C GLN A 190 25.94 -12.45 7.98
N ILE A 191 26.22 -13.61 7.43
CA ILE A 191 25.37 -14.19 6.41
C ILE A 191 24.17 -14.81 7.13
N ASN A 192 23.02 -14.13 7.08
CA ASN A 192 21.76 -14.76 7.48
C ASN A 192 21.51 -15.96 6.56
N LEU A 193 21.43 -17.17 7.11
CA LEU A 193 21.18 -18.40 6.36
C LEU A 193 19.89 -18.31 5.52
N ASP A 194 18.90 -17.55 6.00
CA ASP A 194 17.63 -17.26 5.31
C ASP A 194 17.76 -16.25 4.15
N GLU A 195 18.90 -15.59 4.00
CA GLU A 195 19.20 -14.62 2.92
C GLU A 195 20.29 -15.10 1.96
N ILE A 196 20.74 -16.36 2.09
CA ILE A 196 21.70 -16.97 1.16
C ILE A 196 20.98 -17.24 -0.16
N ASN A 197 21.15 -16.30 -1.08
CA ASN A 197 20.67 -16.41 -2.45
C ASN A 197 21.85 -16.33 -3.42
N ASP A 198 21.73 -16.95 -4.59
CA ASP A 198 22.75 -16.92 -5.65
C ASP A 198 23.17 -15.48 -6.02
N ALA A 199 22.26 -14.52 -5.84
CA ALA A 199 22.52 -13.09 -6.04
C ALA A 199 23.51 -12.47 -5.02
N VAL A 200 23.64 -13.02 -3.80
CA VAL A 200 24.63 -12.57 -2.80
C VAL A 200 26.02 -13.14 -3.11
N MET A 201 26.07 -14.34 -3.70
CA MET A 201 27.32 -15.02 -4.08
C MET A 201 27.95 -14.40 -5.34
N ASP A 202 27.14 -13.92 -6.28
CA ASP A 202 27.61 -13.35 -7.55
C ASP A 202 27.69 -11.81 -7.48
N THR A 203 28.75 -11.31 -6.83
CA THR A 203 29.02 -9.86 -6.64
C THR A 203 29.99 -9.26 -7.66
N SER A 204 30.53 -10.09 -8.55
CA SER A 204 31.58 -9.73 -9.49
C SER A 204 31.14 -8.86 -10.67
N GLU A 205 29.83 -8.68 -10.93
CA GLU A 205 29.29 -7.94 -12.08
C GLU A 205 28.49 -6.67 -11.69
N LYS A 206 28.51 -6.24 -10.42
CA LYS A 206 27.44 -5.42 -9.81
C LYS A 206 27.81 -4.00 -9.38
N ILE A 207 28.73 -3.31 -10.05
CA ILE A 207 29.06 -1.92 -9.70
C ILE A 207 28.06 -0.89 -10.24
N MET A 208 27.38 -1.17 -11.36
CA MET A 208 26.40 -0.23 -11.93
C MET A 208 25.05 -0.15 -11.18
N GLU A 209 24.88 -0.79 -10.03
CA GLU A 209 23.61 -0.81 -9.29
C GLU A 209 23.71 -0.49 -7.79
N ILE A 210 24.81 0.14 -7.33
CA ILE A 210 25.00 0.49 -5.91
C ILE A 210 23.78 1.22 -5.34
N GLN A 211 23.20 2.18 -6.06
CA GLN A 211 21.99 2.88 -5.63
C GLN A 211 20.77 1.96 -5.47
N LYS A 212 20.62 0.94 -6.33
CA LYS A 212 19.49 0.00 -6.24
C LYS A 212 19.71 -1.01 -5.12
N ARG A 213 20.93 -1.50 -4.93
CA ARG A 213 21.31 -2.35 -3.78
C ARG A 213 21.18 -1.58 -2.47
N LEU A 214 21.59 -0.31 -2.45
CA LEU A 214 21.42 0.58 -1.31
C LEU A 214 19.94 0.70 -0.97
N ARG A 215 19.07 0.99 -1.95
CA ARG A 215 17.60 1.03 -1.74
C ARG A 215 17.01 -0.30 -1.23
N GLN A 216 17.52 -1.44 -1.69
CA GLN A 216 17.06 -2.75 -1.20
C GLN A 216 17.40 -2.98 0.27
N ARG A 217 18.51 -2.40 0.73
CA ARG A 217 19.04 -2.61 2.08
C ARG A 217 18.83 -1.41 3.01
N GLU A 218 18.38 -0.27 2.49
CA GLU A 218 18.15 0.97 3.21
C GLU A 218 17.26 0.73 4.45
N PHE A 219 16.21 -0.06 4.28
CA PHE A 219 15.27 -0.38 5.35
C PHE A 219 15.34 -1.85 5.78
N LYS A 220 15.40 -2.08 7.10
CA LYS A 220 15.18 -3.41 7.67
C LYS A 220 13.74 -3.86 7.40
N LYS A 221 13.54 -5.18 7.19
CA LYS A 221 12.20 -5.76 6.98
C LYS A 221 11.32 -5.51 8.21
N ARG A 222 10.21 -4.79 8.05
CA ARG A 222 9.28 -4.45 9.15
C ARG A 222 7.95 -5.17 8.95
N ALA A 223 7.67 -6.14 9.83
CA ALA A 223 6.37 -6.81 9.86
C ALA A 223 5.30 -5.86 10.42
N LEU A 224 4.21 -5.68 9.69
CA LEU A 224 3.03 -4.92 10.11
C LEU A 224 2.30 -5.62 11.27
N ASN A 225 2.26 -6.96 11.23
CA ASN A 225 1.71 -7.77 12.30
C ASN A 225 2.26 -9.22 12.25
N LYS A 226 2.13 -9.95 13.36
CA LYS A 226 2.42 -11.38 13.47
C LYS A 226 1.17 -12.11 13.94
N ILE A 227 0.68 -13.05 13.16
CA ILE A 227 -0.56 -13.76 13.46
C ILE A 227 -0.40 -15.27 13.31
N LEU A 228 -1.34 -16.02 13.89
CA LEU A 228 -1.46 -17.46 13.68
C LEU A 228 -2.32 -17.72 12.45
N PHE A 229 -1.87 -18.67 11.62
CA PHE A 229 -2.60 -19.17 10.48
C PHE A 229 -3.06 -20.61 10.75
N TYR A 230 -4.36 -20.77 10.95
CA TYR A 230 -5.02 -22.04 11.22
C TYR A 230 -5.40 -22.73 9.90
N ILE A 231 -4.86 -23.93 9.70
CA ILE A 231 -5.15 -24.79 8.55
C ILE A 231 -6.34 -25.71 8.87
N GLY A 232 -6.42 -26.15 10.13
CA GLY A 232 -7.53 -26.88 10.72
C GLY A 232 -7.67 -26.53 12.20
N GLU A 233 -8.41 -27.33 12.97
CA GLU A 233 -8.64 -27.06 14.40
C GLU A 233 -7.35 -27.17 15.24
N ASN A 234 -6.53 -28.19 14.98
CA ASN A 234 -5.31 -28.46 15.74
C ASN A 234 -4.01 -28.11 14.99
N GLN A 235 -4.12 -27.69 13.73
CA GLN A 235 -2.96 -27.43 12.85
C GLN A 235 -2.83 -25.93 12.61
N LYS A 236 -1.75 -25.33 13.11
CA LYS A 236 -1.46 -23.91 13.02
C LYS A 236 0.00 -23.67 12.67
N ILE A 237 0.25 -22.63 11.87
CA ILE A 237 1.58 -22.09 11.61
C ILE A 237 1.62 -20.62 12.00
N ALA A 238 2.80 -20.08 12.25
CA ALA A 238 2.96 -18.66 12.52
C ALA A 238 3.38 -17.93 11.25
N VAL A 239 2.80 -16.74 11.03
CA VAL A 239 3.09 -15.93 9.84
C VAL A 239 3.27 -14.46 10.21
N LYS A 240 4.17 -13.80 9.49
CA LYS A 240 4.39 -12.36 9.48
C LYS A 240 3.64 -11.75 8.31
N ILE A 241 3.04 -10.59 8.55
CA ILE A 241 2.35 -9.79 7.54
C ILE A 241 3.21 -8.58 7.22
N TYR A 242 3.49 -8.36 5.96
CA TYR A 242 4.21 -7.21 5.44
C TYR A 242 3.31 -6.39 4.51
N CYS A 243 3.64 -5.11 4.37
CA CYS A 243 2.97 -4.20 3.44
C CYS A 243 4.04 -3.67 2.48
N HIS A 244 4.12 -4.23 1.27
CA HIS A 244 5.10 -3.82 0.26
C HIS A 244 4.79 -2.44 -0.32
N LEU A 245 3.50 -2.13 -0.46
CA LEU A 245 3.03 -0.89 -1.06
C LEU A 245 2.24 -0.11 -0.03
N ASN A 246 2.81 1.00 0.43
CA ASN A 246 2.12 1.94 1.29
C ASN A 246 2.09 3.32 0.62
N LYS A 247 0.94 3.99 0.70
CA LYS A 247 0.79 5.32 0.13
C LYS A 247 1.63 6.31 0.94
N ALA A 248 2.65 6.89 0.32
CA ALA A 248 3.36 8.03 0.87
C ALA A 248 2.39 9.21 1.02
N LYS A 249 2.38 9.83 2.19
CA LYS A 249 1.49 10.96 2.52
C LYS A 249 2.33 12.15 2.92
N LYS A 250 1.86 13.34 2.55
CA LYS A 250 2.41 14.58 3.06
C LYS A 250 2.39 14.57 4.61
N PRO A 251 3.50 14.91 5.27
CA PRO A 251 3.54 14.95 6.73
C PRO A 251 2.53 15.96 7.27
N THR A 252 1.98 15.66 8.44
CA THR A 252 1.03 16.54 9.10
C THR A 252 1.74 17.74 9.71
N ALA A 253 1.13 18.93 9.61
CA ALA A 253 1.71 20.14 10.17
C ALA A 253 1.82 20.05 11.70
N LYS A 254 2.99 20.38 12.24
CA LYS A 254 3.22 20.50 13.69
C LYS A 254 2.93 21.92 14.13
N LYS A 255 2.20 22.08 15.24
CA LYS A 255 1.96 23.40 15.84
C LYS A 255 3.18 23.83 16.63
N LEU A 256 3.67 25.04 16.38
CA LEU A 256 4.86 25.60 17.02
C LEU A 256 4.49 26.86 17.83
N HIS A 257 5.30 27.16 18.85
CA HIS A 257 5.24 28.44 19.54
C HIS A 257 5.80 29.56 18.65
N LYS A 258 5.10 30.69 18.53
CA LYS A 258 5.41 31.77 17.58
C LYS A 258 6.84 32.33 17.74
N GLU A 259 7.30 32.52 18.96
CA GLU A 259 8.58 33.18 19.23
C GLU A 259 9.75 32.20 19.35
N SER A 260 9.49 30.96 19.80
CA SER A 260 10.54 30.00 20.13
C SER A 260 10.64 28.84 19.16
N ASN A 261 9.69 28.73 18.21
CA ASN A 261 9.56 27.63 17.26
C ASN A 261 9.55 26.23 17.89
N LYS A 262 9.31 26.13 19.20
CA LYS A 262 9.23 24.85 19.92
C LYS A 262 7.89 24.16 19.65
N PRO A 263 7.86 22.84 19.45
CA PRO A 263 6.61 22.09 19.27
C PRO A 263 5.65 22.21 20.46
N LEU A 264 4.37 22.46 20.17
CA LEU A 264 3.32 22.53 21.18
C LEU A 264 2.71 21.15 21.45
N LYS A 265 2.52 20.82 22.73
CA LYS A 265 1.78 19.62 23.15
C LYS A 265 0.28 19.94 23.19
N LYS A 266 -0.52 19.26 22.37
CA LYS A 266 -1.99 19.39 22.38
C LYS A 266 -2.58 18.50 23.47
N THR A 267 -3.33 19.09 24.40
CA THR A 267 -4.19 18.37 25.36
C THR A 267 -5.65 18.68 25.04
N VAL A 268 -6.50 17.65 25.08
CA VAL A 268 -7.95 17.80 24.85
C VAL A 268 -8.65 17.28 26.10
N LYS A 269 -9.52 18.10 26.68
CA LYS A 269 -10.37 17.73 27.82
C LYS A 269 -11.83 17.95 27.42
N GLN A 270 -12.68 16.99 27.75
CA GLN A 270 -14.13 17.12 27.62
C GLN A 270 -14.66 17.83 28.87
N LEU A 271 -15.48 18.87 28.69
CA LEU A 271 -16.03 19.67 29.79
C LEU A 271 -17.56 19.61 29.73
N CYS A 272 -18.20 19.46 30.89
CA CYS A 272 -19.65 19.64 30.98
C CYS A 272 -20.00 21.11 30.75
N SER A 273 -20.93 21.40 29.85
CA SER A 273 -21.33 22.77 29.52
C SER A 273 -22.00 23.51 30.68
N GLU A 274 -22.67 22.79 31.58
CA GLU A 274 -23.42 23.38 32.69
C GLU A 274 -22.53 23.57 33.93
N THR A 275 -21.70 22.58 34.27
CA THR A 275 -20.91 22.61 35.51
C THR A 275 -19.46 23.06 35.31
N GLY A 276 -18.96 23.08 34.07
CA GLY A 276 -17.55 23.34 33.77
C GLY A 276 -16.60 22.22 34.26
N GLN A 277 -17.13 21.14 34.82
CA GLN A 277 -16.33 20.03 35.32
C GLN A 277 -15.74 19.23 34.16
N THR A 278 -14.49 18.76 34.32
CA THR A 278 -13.88 17.82 33.37
C THR A 278 -14.57 16.47 33.47
N LEU A 279 -15.05 15.97 32.33
CA LEU A 279 -15.72 14.69 32.22
C LEU A 279 -14.69 13.59 31.96
N TYR A 280 -14.84 12.49 32.68
CA TYR A 280 -14.10 11.25 32.44
C TYR A 280 -14.82 10.36 31.42
N ASP A 281 -14.09 9.40 30.87
CA ASP A 281 -14.60 8.52 29.83
C ASP A 281 -15.79 7.66 30.30
N GLU A 282 -15.92 7.37 31.60
CA GLU A 282 -17.05 6.63 32.17
C GLU A 282 -18.33 7.49 32.27
N GLN A 283 -18.18 8.82 32.30
CA GLN A 283 -19.29 9.77 32.40
C GLN A 283 -19.88 10.13 31.02
N ILE A 284 -19.28 9.62 29.94
CA ILE A 284 -19.64 9.95 28.56
C ILE A 284 -20.29 8.72 27.90
N GLY A 285 -21.61 8.78 27.73
CA GLY A 285 -22.37 7.82 26.93
C GLY A 285 -22.39 8.19 25.45
N SER A 286 -22.33 7.19 24.57
CA SER A 286 -22.62 7.38 23.14
C SER A 286 -24.04 6.89 22.84
N TYR A 287 -24.70 7.52 21.87
CA TYR A 287 -26.01 7.08 21.42
C TYR A 287 -26.11 7.17 19.90
N TYR A 288 -26.98 6.35 19.31
CA TYR A 288 -27.38 6.45 17.91
C TYR A 288 -28.85 6.84 17.85
N GLU A 289 -29.17 7.83 17.03
CA GLU A 289 -30.55 8.21 16.73
C GLU A 289 -31.08 7.30 15.61
N VAL A 290 -32.05 6.46 15.94
CA VAL A 290 -32.76 5.59 14.99
C VAL A 290 -34.21 6.04 14.94
N GLY A 291 -34.58 6.75 13.87
CA GLY A 291 -35.90 7.39 13.78
C GLY A 291 -36.03 8.55 14.76
N LYS A 292 -36.88 8.40 15.78
CA LYS A 292 -37.08 9.40 16.86
C LYS A 292 -36.59 8.93 18.23
N GLU A 293 -36.03 7.72 18.30
CA GLU A 293 -35.56 7.13 19.54
C GLU A 293 -34.04 7.21 19.64
N LYS A 294 -33.55 7.48 20.85
CA LYS A 294 -32.13 7.50 21.16
C LYS A 294 -31.75 6.15 21.76
N VAL A 295 -31.00 5.37 21.01
CA VAL A 295 -30.47 4.08 21.48
C VAL A 295 -29.11 4.34 22.09
N LEU A 296 -29.00 4.15 23.41
CA LEU A 296 -27.73 4.22 24.11
C LEU A 296 -26.86 3.03 23.67
N VAL A 297 -25.61 3.32 23.32
CA VAL A 297 -24.63 2.31 22.93
C VAL A 297 -23.33 2.62 23.66
N ASN A 298 -22.97 1.76 24.61
CA ASN A 298 -21.74 1.93 25.37
C ASN A 298 -20.53 1.51 24.54
N LYS A 299 -19.33 1.94 24.96
CA LYS A 299 -18.06 1.53 24.29
C LYS A 299 -17.88 0.01 24.32
N GLU A 300 -18.28 -0.63 25.42
CA GLU A 300 -18.25 -2.09 25.59
C GLU A 300 -19.18 -2.79 24.60
N ASP A 301 -20.41 -2.29 24.43
CA ASP A 301 -21.35 -2.82 23.43
C ASP A 301 -20.78 -2.73 22.01
N ILE A 302 -20.11 -1.63 21.67
CA ILE A 302 -19.46 -1.49 20.36
C ILE A 302 -18.33 -2.51 20.20
N GLN A 303 -17.58 -2.81 21.27
CA GLN A 303 -16.50 -3.78 21.23
C GLN A 303 -17.04 -5.20 21.08
N THR A 304 -18.09 -5.57 21.83
CA THR A 304 -18.74 -6.88 21.70
C THR A 304 -19.39 -7.05 20.33
N LEU A 305 -20.06 -6.02 19.80
CA LEU A 305 -20.62 -6.02 18.44
C LEU A 305 -19.56 -6.21 17.34
N LYS A 306 -18.33 -5.71 17.56
CA LYS A 306 -17.21 -5.88 16.63
C LYS A 306 -16.44 -7.19 16.85
N GLN A 307 -16.65 -7.87 17.98
CA GLN A 307 -15.92 -9.07 18.33
C GLN A 307 -16.56 -10.29 17.66
N PHE A 308 -15.98 -10.69 16.53
CA PHE A 308 -16.38 -11.91 15.83
C PHE A 308 -15.53 -13.12 16.26
N ASP A 309 -14.21 -12.99 16.19
CA ASP A 309 -13.27 -14.06 16.53
C ASP A 309 -11.92 -13.43 16.91
N THR A 310 -11.01 -14.28 17.39
CA THR A 310 -9.63 -13.94 17.70
C THR A 310 -8.87 -13.47 16.46
N SER A 311 -7.87 -12.61 16.69
CA SER A 311 -6.99 -12.06 15.65
C SER A 311 -6.16 -13.16 15.00
N SER A 312 -6.65 -13.72 13.90
CA SER A 312 -6.06 -14.86 13.23
C SER A 312 -6.39 -14.90 11.74
N MET A 313 -5.67 -15.77 11.02
CA MET A 313 -6.02 -16.19 9.68
C MET A 313 -6.49 -17.64 9.73
N LYS A 314 -7.62 -17.95 9.11
CA LYS A 314 -8.17 -19.33 9.06
C LYS A 314 -8.37 -19.74 7.61
N LEU A 315 -7.86 -20.92 7.24
CA LEU A 315 -8.07 -21.51 5.93
C LEU A 315 -9.54 -21.91 5.78
N MET A 316 -10.16 -21.49 4.68
CA MET A 316 -11.54 -21.85 4.33
C MET A 316 -11.58 -22.90 3.24
N GLY A 317 -10.59 -22.92 2.35
CA GLY A 317 -10.48 -23.88 1.26
C GLY A 317 -9.63 -23.37 0.12
N PHE A 318 -9.66 -24.08 -1.01
CA PHE A 318 -8.87 -23.77 -2.20
C PHE A 318 -9.76 -23.51 -3.40
N LYS A 319 -9.42 -22.51 -4.20
CA LYS A 319 -10.14 -22.15 -5.43
C LYS A 319 -9.18 -22.05 -6.60
N SER A 320 -9.64 -22.35 -7.82
CA SER A 320 -8.81 -22.14 -9.02
C SER A 320 -8.44 -20.67 -9.19
N ARG A 321 -7.21 -20.39 -9.63
CA ARG A 321 -6.68 -19.05 -9.84
C ARG A 321 -7.57 -18.20 -10.76
N ASN A 322 -8.13 -18.79 -11.80
CA ASN A 322 -9.01 -18.12 -12.77
C ASN A 322 -10.30 -17.54 -12.18
N LYS A 323 -10.70 -17.96 -10.97
CA LYS A 323 -11.86 -17.39 -10.27
C LYS A 323 -11.55 -16.08 -9.57
N ILE A 324 -10.26 -15.75 -9.38
CA ILE A 324 -9.83 -14.45 -8.85
C ILE A 324 -9.65 -13.49 -10.03
N LYS A 325 -10.49 -12.46 -10.05
CA LYS A 325 -10.53 -11.45 -11.11
C LYS A 325 -9.73 -10.22 -10.67
N LEU A 326 -8.92 -9.67 -11.57
CA LEU A 326 -8.08 -8.50 -11.29
C LEU A 326 -8.91 -7.30 -10.78
N TYR A 327 -10.05 -7.04 -11.40
CA TYR A 327 -10.95 -5.93 -11.06
C TYR A 327 -11.73 -6.10 -9.75
N HIS A 328 -11.62 -7.25 -9.07
CA HIS A 328 -12.18 -7.40 -7.71
C HIS A 328 -11.25 -6.84 -6.64
N ASN A 329 -10.00 -6.54 -6.96
CA ASN A 329 -9.09 -5.93 -6.00
C ASN A 329 -9.44 -4.46 -5.77
N TYR A 330 -9.81 -4.08 -4.54
CA TYR A 330 -10.22 -2.72 -4.20
C TYR A 330 -9.26 -2.03 -3.21
N ARG A 331 -8.24 -2.73 -2.71
CA ARG A 331 -7.28 -2.23 -1.72
C ARG A 331 -5.91 -2.88 -1.91
N THR A 332 -4.86 -2.21 -1.47
CA THR A 332 -3.49 -2.74 -1.40
C THR A 332 -3.45 -4.13 -0.73
N SER A 333 -2.87 -5.09 -1.43
CA SER A 333 -2.61 -6.44 -0.91
C SER A 333 -1.52 -6.41 0.16
N TYR A 334 -1.57 -7.37 1.09
CA TYR A 334 -0.46 -7.63 2.00
C TYR A 334 0.38 -8.79 1.51
N PHE A 335 1.58 -8.92 2.05
CA PHE A 335 2.47 -10.04 1.78
C PHE A 335 2.64 -10.87 3.04
N ILE A 336 2.50 -12.19 2.92
CA ILE A 336 2.59 -13.12 4.03
C ILE A 336 3.88 -13.91 3.89
N TYR A 337 4.60 -14.06 4.99
CA TYR A 337 5.84 -14.85 5.10
C TYR A 337 5.81 -15.68 6.40
N PRO A 338 6.43 -16.87 6.46
CA PRO A 338 6.43 -17.70 7.67
C PRO A 338 7.22 -17.05 8.83
N ASP A 339 6.85 -17.42 10.07
CA ASP A 339 7.54 -17.03 11.31
C ASP A 339 8.01 -18.26 12.09
N ASP A 340 9.13 -18.85 11.69
CA ASP A 340 9.63 -20.09 12.31
C ASP A 340 10.07 -19.91 13.77
N TYR A 341 10.42 -18.67 14.16
CA TYR A 341 10.77 -18.33 15.55
C TYR A 341 9.61 -18.60 16.52
N ARG A 342 8.37 -18.36 16.09
CA ARG A 342 7.18 -18.55 16.94
C ARG A 342 6.68 -19.99 16.92
N ILE A 343 6.70 -20.63 15.75
CA ILE A 343 6.31 -22.04 15.57
C ILE A 343 7.30 -22.68 14.61
N LYS A 344 8.16 -23.57 15.12
CA LYS A 344 9.14 -24.32 14.32
C LYS A 344 8.44 -25.19 13.28
N GLY A 345 8.99 -25.23 12.06
CA GLY A 345 8.42 -25.98 10.94
C GLY A 345 7.37 -25.21 10.14
N SER A 346 7.07 -23.96 10.52
CA SER A 346 6.20 -23.06 9.74
C SER A 346 6.77 -22.83 8.34
N SER A 347 8.09 -22.60 8.22
CA SER A 347 8.73 -22.35 6.92
C SER A 347 8.65 -23.55 5.98
N SER A 348 8.85 -24.77 6.49
CA SER A 348 8.79 -26.01 5.71
C SER A 348 7.37 -26.28 5.17
N PHE A 349 6.36 -26.15 6.03
CA PHE A 349 4.96 -26.27 5.61
C PHE A 349 4.59 -25.20 4.58
N PHE A 350 5.01 -23.96 4.82
CA PHE A 350 4.69 -22.82 3.98
C PHE A 350 5.30 -22.94 2.58
N SER A 351 6.55 -23.38 2.47
CA SER A 351 7.21 -23.68 1.19
C SER A 351 6.48 -24.80 0.42
N SER A 352 6.12 -25.88 1.12
CA SER A 352 5.36 -26.98 0.54
C SER A 352 3.98 -26.53 0.02
N LEU A 353 3.31 -25.64 0.76
CA LEU A 353 2.01 -25.09 0.37
C LEU A 353 2.11 -24.23 -0.89
N ILE A 354 3.12 -23.36 -0.99
CA ILE A 354 3.37 -22.54 -2.20
C ILE A 354 3.53 -23.46 -3.41
N ASN A 355 4.43 -24.44 -3.32
CA ASN A 355 4.73 -25.36 -4.43
C ASN A 355 3.48 -26.12 -4.89
N GLN A 356 2.69 -26.64 -3.96
CA GLN A 356 1.47 -27.37 -4.28
C GLN A 356 0.38 -26.48 -4.89
N LEU A 357 0.26 -25.23 -4.46
CA LEU A 357 -0.72 -24.30 -5.01
C LEU A 357 -0.38 -23.87 -6.44
N ILE A 358 0.91 -23.71 -6.73
CA ILE A 358 1.39 -23.40 -8.09
C ILE A 358 1.16 -24.60 -9.02
N ILE A 359 1.58 -25.80 -8.62
CA ILE A 359 1.39 -27.03 -9.42
C ILE A 359 -0.10 -27.25 -9.75
N LYS A 360 -0.99 -26.96 -8.80
CA LYS A 360 -2.44 -27.19 -8.95
C LYS A 360 -3.20 -25.99 -9.55
N ASP A 361 -2.51 -24.89 -9.87
CA ASP A 361 -3.09 -23.59 -10.28
C ASP A 361 -4.27 -23.14 -9.38
N LYS A 362 -4.02 -23.14 -8.07
CA LYS A 362 -5.01 -22.79 -7.04
C LYS A 362 -4.52 -21.68 -6.14
N VAL A 363 -5.48 -20.97 -5.55
CA VAL A 363 -5.31 -20.00 -4.47
C VAL A 363 -5.98 -20.52 -3.21
N ALA A 364 -5.44 -20.18 -2.06
CA ALA A 364 -6.09 -20.48 -0.78
C ALA A 364 -7.02 -19.33 -0.38
N ILE A 365 -8.27 -19.65 -0.06
CA ILE A 365 -9.23 -18.69 0.48
C ILE A 365 -9.15 -18.73 1.99
N VAL A 366 -8.93 -17.57 2.59
CA VAL A 366 -8.75 -17.43 4.02
C VAL A 366 -9.71 -16.40 4.59
N ARG A 367 -10.15 -16.64 5.82
CA ARG A 367 -10.79 -15.64 6.66
C ARG A 367 -9.70 -14.95 7.45
N PHE A 368 -9.64 -13.63 7.36
CA PHE A 368 -8.56 -12.81 7.87
C PHE A 368 -9.09 -11.76 8.85
N ILE A 369 -8.56 -11.78 10.08
CA ILE A 369 -8.85 -10.81 11.14
C ILE A 369 -7.50 -10.25 11.62
N PRO A 370 -7.13 -9.02 11.21
CA PRO A 370 -5.79 -8.50 11.47
C PRO A 370 -5.55 -8.15 12.93
N ARG A 371 -6.57 -7.69 13.67
CA ARG A 371 -6.48 -7.30 15.09
C ARG A 371 -7.81 -7.56 15.77
N GLN A 372 -7.82 -7.71 17.09
CA GLN A 372 -9.05 -7.85 17.87
C GLN A 372 -10.00 -6.66 17.63
N GLY A 373 -11.30 -6.93 17.46
CA GLY A 373 -12.30 -5.93 17.10
C GLY A 373 -12.23 -5.41 15.65
N SER A 374 -11.37 -5.98 14.81
CA SER A 374 -11.37 -5.71 13.36
C SER A 374 -12.47 -6.47 12.66
N GLN A 375 -12.98 -5.89 11.57
CA GLN A 375 -13.95 -6.57 10.71
C GLN A 375 -13.33 -7.81 10.07
N VAL A 376 -14.10 -8.89 10.07
CA VAL A 376 -13.76 -10.13 9.37
C VAL A 376 -13.74 -9.88 7.86
N ARG A 377 -12.65 -10.25 7.19
CA ARG A 377 -12.53 -10.17 5.73
C ARG A 377 -12.17 -11.51 5.13
N PHE A 378 -12.72 -11.82 3.96
CA PHE A 378 -12.20 -12.92 3.14
C PHE A 378 -11.09 -12.40 2.23
N CYS A 379 -10.01 -13.17 2.15
CA CYS A 379 -8.86 -12.88 1.32
C CYS A 379 -8.48 -14.12 0.50
N ALA A 380 -7.85 -13.89 -0.64
CA ALA A 380 -7.18 -14.93 -1.42
C ALA A 380 -5.67 -14.83 -1.21
N LEU A 381 -5.05 -15.93 -0.79
CA LEU A 381 -3.61 -16.11 -0.78
C LEU A 381 -3.18 -16.59 -2.16
N LEU A 382 -2.58 -15.68 -2.93
CA LEU A 382 -1.99 -15.98 -4.23
C LEU A 382 -0.53 -16.40 -4.00
N PRO A 383 -0.13 -17.66 -4.34
CA PRO A 383 1.26 -18.09 -4.18
C PRO A 383 2.19 -17.29 -5.08
N GLN A 384 3.35 -16.94 -4.55
CA GLN A 384 4.45 -16.29 -5.26
C GLN A 384 5.72 -17.11 -5.04
N GLN A 385 6.33 -17.55 -6.14
CA GLN A 385 7.66 -18.16 -6.12
C GLN A 385 8.73 -17.07 -6.11
N GLU A 386 9.91 -17.45 -5.65
CA GLU A 386 11.06 -16.58 -5.74
C GLU A 386 11.49 -16.41 -7.20
N SER A 387 11.69 -15.17 -7.62
CA SER A 387 12.24 -14.85 -8.93
C SER A 387 13.14 -13.62 -8.85
N TYR A 388 13.99 -13.49 -9.85
CA TYR A 388 14.88 -12.35 -10.01
C TYR A 388 14.57 -11.69 -11.33
N ASP A 389 14.31 -10.39 -11.31
CA ASP A 389 14.12 -9.61 -12.54
C ASP A 389 15.48 -9.43 -13.27
N GLU A 390 15.48 -8.85 -14.48
CA GLU A 390 16.72 -8.56 -15.26
C GLU A 390 17.72 -7.70 -14.46
N ASN A 391 17.19 -6.82 -13.62
CA ASN A 391 17.92 -5.99 -12.66
C ASN A 391 18.29 -6.75 -11.36
N ARG A 392 18.21 -8.08 -11.37
CA ARG A 392 18.39 -9.00 -10.23
C ARG A 392 17.63 -8.59 -8.95
N PHE A 393 16.53 -7.85 -9.10
CA PHE A 393 15.63 -7.49 -8.01
C PHE A 393 14.87 -8.73 -7.58
N GLN A 394 14.94 -9.07 -6.30
CA GLN A 394 14.30 -10.27 -5.76
C GLN A 394 12.80 -10.02 -5.58
N GLN A 395 11.99 -10.84 -6.23
CA GLN A 395 10.61 -11.06 -5.83
C GLN A 395 10.60 -12.15 -4.76
N PRO A 396 10.24 -11.83 -3.49
CA PRO A 396 10.37 -12.78 -2.40
C PRO A 396 9.37 -13.94 -2.52
N PRO A 397 9.72 -15.17 -2.08
CA PRO A 397 8.77 -16.26 -2.02
C PRO A 397 7.74 -16.00 -0.90
N GLY A 398 6.46 -16.24 -1.18
CA GLY A 398 5.40 -15.89 -0.22
C GLY A 398 3.98 -16.03 -0.73
N PHE A 399 3.04 -15.41 -0.01
CA PHE A 399 1.68 -15.21 -0.49
C PHE A 399 1.32 -13.74 -0.56
N ASN A 400 0.76 -13.33 -1.70
CA ASN A 400 0.02 -12.08 -1.79
C ASN A 400 -1.39 -12.29 -1.21
N LEU A 401 -1.69 -11.63 -0.11
CA LEU A 401 -3.01 -11.59 0.53
C LEU A 401 -3.86 -10.53 -0.17
N ILE A 402 -4.68 -10.97 -1.13
CA ILE A 402 -5.59 -10.13 -1.90
C ILE A 402 -6.95 -10.06 -1.19
N TYR A 403 -7.43 -8.86 -0.89
CA TYR A 403 -8.75 -8.66 -0.30
C TYR A 403 -9.86 -8.97 -1.30
N LEU A 404 -10.82 -9.79 -0.88
CA LEU A 404 -12.02 -10.08 -1.67
C LEU A 404 -13.15 -9.12 -1.26
N PRO A 405 -13.85 -8.51 -2.23
CA PRO A 405 -14.96 -7.62 -1.94
C PRO A 405 -16.16 -8.42 -1.42
N TYR A 406 -16.85 -7.88 -0.43
CA TYR A 406 -18.20 -8.33 -0.07
C TYR A 406 -19.22 -7.83 -1.11
N ALA A 407 -20.45 -8.34 -1.02
CA ALA A 407 -21.54 -7.87 -1.87
C ALA A 407 -21.74 -6.33 -1.76
N ASP A 408 -21.56 -5.76 -0.57
CA ASP A 408 -21.68 -4.32 -0.32
C ASP A 408 -20.60 -3.47 -1.02
N ASP A 409 -19.43 -4.06 -1.29
CA ASP A 409 -18.32 -3.38 -1.97
C ASP A 409 -18.54 -3.34 -3.50
N LEU A 410 -19.38 -4.24 -4.04
CA LEU A 410 -19.65 -4.35 -5.47
C LEU A 410 -20.70 -3.31 -5.90
N ARG A 411 -20.36 -2.52 -6.92
CA ARG A 411 -21.26 -1.50 -7.49
C ARG A 411 -21.88 -1.99 -8.80
N SER A 412 -23.21 -1.93 -8.89
CA SER A 412 -23.94 -2.30 -10.12
C SER A 412 -23.81 -1.20 -11.19
N LEU A 413 -23.25 -1.55 -12.35
CA LEU A 413 -23.11 -0.65 -13.50
C LEU A 413 -24.23 -0.80 -14.54
N LYS A 414 -25.26 -1.62 -14.27
CA LYS A 414 -26.31 -1.98 -15.24
C LYS A 414 -27.02 -0.79 -15.90
N LYS A 415 -27.09 0.36 -15.22
CA LYS A 415 -27.73 1.58 -15.75
C LYS A 415 -26.80 2.46 -16.60
N LYS A 416 -25.48 2.24 -16.56
CA LYS A 416 -24.46 3.07 -17.22
C LYS A 416 -23.78 2.41 -18.41
N VAL A 417 -23.88 1.09 -18.54
CA VAL A 417 -23.29 0.35 -19.66
C VAL A 417 -24.30 0.28 -20.79
N PRO A 418 -23.93 0.62 -22.04
CA PRO A 418 -24.79 0.44 -23.20
C PRO A 418 -25.26 -1.02 -23.26
N GLN A 419 -26.56 -1.24 -23.43
CA GLN A 419 -27.12 -2.60 -23.46
C GLN A 419 -26.72 -3.40 -24.71
N LYS A 420 -26.32 -2.70 -25.78
CA LYS A 420 -25.78 -3.29 -27.00
C LYS A 420 -24.28 -3.06 -27.06
N HIS A 421 -23.52 -4.14 -27.24
CA HIS A 421 -22.13 -4.05 -27.67
C HIS A 421 -22.11 -3.52 -29.10
N ILE A 422 -21.40 -2.40 -29.32
CA ILE A 422 -21.12 -1.91 -30.66
C ILE A 422 -19.98 -2.77 -31.19
N GLU A 423 -20.23 -3.53 -32.25
CA GLU A 423 -19.19 -4.29 -32.93
C GLU A 423 -18.31 -3.33 -33.71
N THR A 424 -16.98 -3.47 -33.54
CA THR A 424 -15.98 -2.59 -34.14
C THR A 424 -15.38 -3.22 -35.39
N SER A 425 -15.08 -2.42 -36.41
CA SER A 425 -14.45 -2.88 -37.65
C SER A 425 -13.07 -3.49 -37.37
N LYS A 426 -12.70 -4.51 -38.16
CA LYS A 426 -11.36 -5.14 -38.06
C LYS A 426 -10.25 -4.14 -38.37
N ASP A 427 -10.49 -3.26 -39.33
CA ASP A 427 -9.55 -2.23 -39.76
C ASP A 427 -9.26 -1.24 -38.63
N LEU A 428 -10.29 -0.78 -37.89
CA LEU A 428 -10.06 0.09 -36.72
C LEU A 428 -9.33 -0.63 -35.60
N ILE A 429 -9.63 -1.92 -35.37
CA ILE A 429 -8.91 -2.73 -34.38
C ILE A 429 -7.42 -2.85 -34.76
N ASP A 430 -7.11 -3.05 -36.05
CA ASP A 430 -5.73 -3.22 -36.50
C ASP A 430 -4.95 -1.90 -36.47
N VAL A 431 -5.56 -0.77 -36.85
CA VAL A 431 -4.96 0.56 -36.66
C VAL A 431 -4.78 0.88 -35.17
N ALA A 432 -5.73 0.50 -34.31
CA ALA A 432 -5.61 0.67 -32.86
C ALA A 432 -4.46 -0.17 -32.26
N LYS A 433 -4.29 -1.42 -32.72
CA LYS A 433 -3.14 -2.26 -32.30
C LYS A 433 -1.82 -1.62 -32.71
N LEU A 434 -1.74 -1.07 -33.92
CA LEU A 434 -0.55 -0.36 -34.38
C LEU A 434 -0.24 0.84 -33.48
N LEU A 435 -1.26 1.66 -33.18
CA LEU A 435 -1.14 2.81 -32.28
C LEU A 435 -0.67 2.39 -30.88
N VAL A 436 -1.26 1.35 -30.29
CA VAL A 436 -0.85 0.83 -28.97
C VAL A 436 0.58 0.32 -29.00
N THR A 437 0.99 -0.38 -30.07
CA THR A 437 2.35 -0.92 -30.21
C THR A 437 3.38 0.21 -30.32
N THR A 438 3.08 1.27 -31.07
CA THR A 438 3.97 2.43 -31.21
C THR A 438 4.05 3.23 -29.90
N LEU A 439 2.94 3.39 -29.18
CA LEU A 439 2.90 4.12 -27.91
C LEU A 439 3.38 3.31 -26.70
N ASN A 440 3.66 2.01 -26.87
CA ASN A 440 4.09 1.16 -25.76
C ASN A 440 5.47 1.59 -25.25
N LEU A 441 5.57 1.80 -23.94
CA LEU A 441 6.83 2.11 -23.28
C LEU A 441 7.62 0.81 -23.12
N LYS A 442 8.77 0.70 -23.79
CA LYS A 442 9.60 -0.53 -23.78
C LYS A 442 10.12 -0.89 -22.38
N GLU A 443 10.47 0.11 -21.58
CA GLU A 443 11.05 -0.06 -20.23
C GLU A 443 10.18 0.66 -19.18
N PHE A 444 8.94 0.20 -19.03
CA PHE A 444 8.06 0.73 -17.97
C PHE A 444 8.41 0.11 -16.62
N ASP A 445 8.86 0.94 -15.69
CA ASP A 445 8.98 0.59 -14.27
C ASP A 445 8.27 1.64 -13.42
N THR A 446 7.36 1.19 -12.56
CA THR A 446 6.64 2.04 -11.60
C THR A 446 7.58 2.81 -10.66
N ARG A 447 8.80 2.32 -10.41
CA ARG A 447 9.81 2.95 -9.54
C ARG A 447 10.45 4.19 -10.17
N ASN A 448 10.31 4.38 -11.48
CA ASN A 448 10.87 5.54 -12.19
C ASN A 448 9.98 6.78 -12.08
N PHE A 449 8.81 6.67 -11.45
CA PHE A 449 7.86 7.76 -11.29
C PHE A 449 7.76 8.17 -9.83
N GLU A 450 7.92 9.46 -9.58
CA GLU A 450 7.80 10.05 -8.25
C GLU A 450 6.49 10.83 -8.13
N ASP A 451 6.00 11.04 -6.91
CA ASP A 451 4.81 11.86 -6.68
C ASP A 451 5.18 13.36 -6.76
N PRO A 452 4.72 14.10 -7.79
CA PRO A 452 5.10 15.49 -8.00
C PRO A 452 4.66 16.41 -6.85
N SER A 453 3.54 16.07 -6.18
CA SER A 453 3.03 16.82 -5.04
C SER A 453 3.93 16.70 -3.82
N LEU A 454 4.46 15.49 -3.58
CA LEU A 454 5.42 15.25 -2.51
C LEU A 454 6.78 15.89 -2.84
N GLN A 455 7.26 15.73 -4.06
CA GLN A 455 8.54 16.33 -4.47
C GLN A 455 8.51 17.86 -4.37
N LYS A 456 7.45 18.49 -4.88
CA LYS A 456 7.24 19.94 -4.73
C LYS A 456 7.21 20.35 -3.26
N PHE A 457 6.52 19.58 -2.41
CA PHE A 457 6.45 19.88 -0.98
C PHE A 457 7.82 19.83 -0.29
N PHE A 458 8.63 18.80 -0.54
CA PHE A 458 9.95 18.68 0.06
C PHE A 458 10.95 19.70 -0.49
N SER A 459 10.91 20.01 -1.79
CA SER A 459 11.70 21.08 -2.40
C SER A 459 11.42 22.45 -1.74
N HIS A 460 10.14 22.78 -1.49
CA HIS A 460 9.80 24.02 -0.77
C HIS A 460 10.25 24.00 0.69
N LEU A 461 10.18 22.84 1.35
CA LEU A 461 10.62 22.69 2.73
C LEU A 461 12.14 22.83 2.86
N GLN A 462 12.90 22.28 1.90
CA GLN A 462 14.34 22.40 1.82
C GLN A 462 14.77 23.85 1.61
N ALA A 463 14.19 24.54 0.63
CA ALA A 463 14.46 25.94 0.37
C ALA A 463 14.18 26.82 1.60
N HIS A 464 13.05 26.60 2.28
CA HIS A 464 12.74 27.30 3.52
C HIS A 464 13.72 26.96 4.66
N ALA A 465 14.20 25.72 4.76
CA ALA A 465 15.17 25.32 5.79
C ALA A 465 16.58 25.87 5.53
N LEU A 466 16.90 26.16 4.26
CA LEU A 466 18.16 26.75 3.80
C LEU A 466 18.09 28.28 3.66
N GLU A 467 16.92 28.88 3.93
CA GLU A 467 16.66 30.32 3.76
C GLU A 467 16.86 30.82 2.32
N GLU A 468 16.54 29.97 1.33
CA GLU A 468 16.58 30.28 -0.10
C GLU A 468 15.29 30.95 -0.56
N GLU A 469 15.41 31.91 -1.51
CA GLU A 469 14.25 32.65 -2.02
C GLU A 469 13.33 31.81 -2.91
N LEU A 470 13.91 30.90 -3.69
CA LEU A 470 13.20 30.09 -4.66
C LEU A 470 13.53 28.60 -4.48
N PRO A 471 12.51 27.72 -4.46
CA PRO A 471 12.72 26.29 -4.39
C PRO A 471 13.23 25.74 -5.72
N GLU A 472 13.94 24.61 -5.64
CA GLU A 472 14.39 23.88 -6.84
C GLU A 472 13.20 23.45 -7.69
N PRO A 473 13.25 23.69 -9.02
CA PRO A 473 12.17 23.30 -9.92
C PRO A 473 12.09 21.78 -10.01
N VAL A 474 10.93 21.22 -9.68
CA VAL A 474 10.64 19.79 -9.77
C VAL A 474 9.99 19.51 -11.11
N ASN A 475 10.52 18.54 -11.85
CA ASN A 475 9.92 18.06 -13.09
C ASN A 475 8.78 17.06 -12.79
N ASP A 476 7.64 17.20 -13.46
CA ASP A 476 6.52 16.26 -13.33
C ASP A 476 6.72 15.07 -14.27
N LEU A 477 7.14 13.95 -13.70
CA LEU A 477 7.37 12.70 -14.45
C LEU A 477 6.06 12.01 -14.88
N LEU A 478 4.90 12.42 -14.37
CA LEU A 478 3.59 11.88 -14.74
C LEU A 478 2.98 12.58 -15.95
N GLU A 479 3.53 13.73 -16.35
CA GLU A 479 3.10 14.42 -17.56
C GLU A 479 3.55 13.66 -18.81
N PRO A 480 2.66 13.41 -19.79
CA PRO A 480 3.07 12.80 -21.06
C PRO A 480 4.13 13.66 -21.76
N LYS A 481 5.18 13.02 -22.26
CA LYS A 481 6.22 13.69 -23.05
C LYS A 481 5.68 14.03 -24.44
N TYR A 482 5.00 15.16 -24.59
CA TYR A 482 4.35 15.57 -25.85
C TYR A 482 5.30 15.58 -27.06
N GLN A 483 6.59 15.89 -26.87
CA GLN A 483 7.61 15.83 -27.92
C GLN A 483 7.74 14.44 -28.55
N ASP A 484 7.55 13.36 -27.77
CA ASP A 484 7.62 11.99 -28.28
C ASP A 484 6.44 11.65 -29.21
N PHE A 485 5.37 12.46 -29.20
CA PHE A 485 4.19 12.28 -30.06
C PHE A 485 4.34 13.00 -31.41
N GLU A 486 5.15 14.04 -31.52
CA GLU A 486 5.37 14.80 -32.77
C GLU A 486 5.94 13.88 -33.88
N GLY A 487 6.78 12.91 -33.53
CA GLY A 487 7.29 11.91 -34.48
C GLY A 487 6.31 10.79 -34.86
N ARG A 488 5.07 10.83 -34.36
CA ARG A 488 4.05 9.75 -34.47
C ARG A 488 2.70 10.25 -34.99
N GLU A 489 2.64 11.48 -35.48
CA GLU A 489 1.41 12.14 -35.94
C GLU A 489 0.67 11.34 -37.02
N GLU A 490 1.41 10.75 -37.97
CA GLU A 490 0.82 9.97 -39.08
C GLU A 490 -0.07 8.81 -38.58
N ILE A 491 0.37 8.08 -37.56
CA ILE A 491 -0.39 6.94 -37.01
C ILE A 491 -1.62 7.43 -36.25
N ILE A 492 -1.51 8.58 -35.56
CA ILE A 492 -2.62 9.21 -34.86
C ILE A 492 -3.66 9.71 -35.87
N GLU A 493 -3.23 10.30 -36.99
CA GLU A 493 -4.10 10.71 -38.08
C GLU A 493 -4.78 9.52 -38.75
N MET A 494 -4.05 8.43 -39.01
CA MET A 494 -4.62 7.18 -39.52
C MET A 494 -5.73 6.65 -38.60
N PHE A 495 -5.49 6.60 -37.29
CA PHE A 495 -6.50 6.18 -36.32
C PHE A 495 -7.73 7.11 -36.31
N ASN A 496 -7.50 8.43 -36.33
CA ASN A 496 -8.58 9.41 -36.37
C ASN A 496 -9.42 9.33 -37.65
N ASN A 497 -8.78 9.08 -38.79
CA ASN A 497 -9.46 8.92 -40.07
C ASN A 497 -10.31 7.65 -40.07
N GLN A 498 -9.77 6.52 -39.60
CA GLN A 498 -10.51 5.27 -39.52
C GLN A 498 -11.69 5.36 -38.53
N LEU A 499 -11.50 6.03 -37.40
CA LEU A 499 -12.55 6.25 -36.41
C LEU A 499 -13.68 7.14 -36.96
N LYS A 500 -13.37 8.15 -37.78
CA LYS A 500 -14.40 8.96 -38.47
C LYS A 500 -15.18 8.16 -39.50
N ILE A 501 -14.51 7.28 -40.25
CA ILE A 501 -15.17 6.41 -41.23
C ILE A 501 -16.21 5.54 -40.50
N GLU A 502 -15.80 4.92 -39.41
CA GLU A 502 -16.67 4.00 -38.66
C GLU A 502 -17.85 4.70 -37.96
N LEU A 503 -17.66 5.94 -37.50
CA LEU A 503 -18.76 6.77 -36.96
C LEU A 503 -19.74 7.22 -38.05
N ASN A 504 -19.26 7.45 -39.28
CA ASN A 504 -20.11 7.84 -40.41
C ASN A 504 -20.89 6.63 -40.97
N GLU A 505 -20.34 5.42 -40.89
CA GLU A 505 -20.99 4.17 -41.31
C GLU A 505 -22.04 3.67 -40.30
N ASN A 506 -21.87 3.99 -39.01
CA ASN A 506 -22.82 3.67 -37.93
C ASN A 506 -23.28 4.94 -37.18
N PRO A 507 -24.20 5.75 -37.75
CA PRO A 507 -24.72 6.92 -37.05
C PRO A 507 -25.56 6.47 -35.85
N SER A 508 -24.98 6.55 -34.64
CA SER A 508 -25.76 6.40 -33.42
C SER A 508 -26.77 7.55 -33.31
N GLU A 509 -28.05 7.24 -33.06
CA GLU A 509 -29.17 8.22 -32.95
C GLU A 509 -29.03 9.31 -31.86
N ASN A 510 -27.88 9.41 -31.17
CA ASN A 510 -27.67 10.37 -30.09
C ASN A 510 -26.79 11.58 -30.47
N ASP A 511 -26.54 11.83 -31.76
CA ASP A 511 -25.67 12.94 -32.18
C ASP A 511 -26.40 14.27 -32.43
N THR A 512 -27.41 14.58 -31.59
CA THR A 512 -27.98 15.93 -31.49
C THR A 512 -27.54 16.60 -30.18
N GLY A 513 -26.23 16.82 -30.01
CA GLY A 513 -25.74 17.40 -28.75
C GLY A 513 -24.42 18.15 -28.75
N LEU A 514 -23.61 18.13 -29.81
CA LEU A 514 -22.30 18.80 -29.81
C LEU A 514 -22.15 19.75 -31.01
N LYS A 515 -22.89 20.87 -30.96
CA LYS A 515 -22.52 22.06 -31.76
C LYS A 515 -21.26 22.69 -31.16
N LYS A 516 -20.14 22.57 -31.89
CA LYS A 516 -18.91 23.36 -31.73
C LYS A 516 -19.26 24.85 -31.66
N GLN A 517 -19.07 25.48 -30.49
CA GLN A 517 -18.88 26.93 -30.43
C GLN A 517 -17.49 27.25 -30.97
N THR A 518 -17.46 27.86 -32.15
CA THR A 518 -16.27 28.47 -32.74
C THR A 518 -16.01 29.80 -32.04
N ASN A 519 -15.12 29.81 -31.05
CA ASN A 519 -14.59 31.06 -30.53
C ASN A 519 -13.49 31.60 -31.46
N LYS A 520 -13.83 32.67 -32.17
CA LYS A 520 -12.90 33.53 -32.91
C LYS A 520 -11.80 34.02 -31.98
N GLY A 521 -10.56 33.94 -32.46
CA GLY A 521 -9.37 34.30 -31.71
C GLY A 521 -9.31 35.76 -31.24
N LYS A 522 -8.69 35.94 -30.08
CA LYS A 522 -8.04 37.19 -29.70
C LYS A 522 -6.60 36.90 -29.27
N LYS A 523 -5.69 37.63 -29.92
CA LYS A 523 -4.25 37.62 -29.74
C LYS A 523 -3.85 37.83 -28.28
N VAL A 524 -2.88 37.05 -27.84
CA VAL A 524 -2.09 37.27 -26.62
C VAL A 524 -1.24 38.54 -26.81
N LYS A 525 -1.36 39.48 -25.88
CA LYS A 525 -0.31 40.46 -25.60
C LYS A 525 0.31 40.09 -24.25
N GLN A 526 1.62 39.87 -24.27
CA GLN A 526 2.48 39.96 -23.10
C GLN A 526 2.39 41.38 -22.53
N GLU A 527 2.29 41.52 -21.22
CA GLU A 527 2.99 42.59 -20.51
C GLU A 527 3.10 42.25 -19.02
N GLN A 528 4.32 42.45 -18.52
CA GLN A 528 4.78 42.33 -17.15
C GLN A 528 4.23 43.49 -16.30
N GLY A 529 4.13 43.31 -14.97
CA GLY A 529 4.06 44.45 -14.05
C GLY A 529 3.26 44.22 -12.77
N MET A 530 4.00 44.06 -11.67
CA MET A 530 3.56 44.22 -10.27
C MET A 530 2.71 45.48 -10.03
N GLN A 531 1.69 45.40 -9.17
CA GLN A 531 1.72 46.06 -7.84
C GLN A 531 0.51 45.74 -6.93
N ILE A 532 0.88 45.70 -5.65
CA ILE A 532 0.15 45.46 -4.39
C ILE A 532 -0.96 46.48 -4.14
N ILE A 533 -2.04 46.12 -3.40
CA ILE A 533 -2.51 46.78 -2.15
C ILE A 533 -3.75 46.08 -1.56
N LYS A 534 -3.69 45.99 -0.23
CA LYS A 534 -4.56 45.39 0.80
C LYS A 534 -5.96 46.01 0.95
N LYS A 535 -6.89 45.24 1.51
CA LYS A 535 -7.75 45.50 2.71
C LYS A 535 -8.86 44.42 2.78
N GLU A 536 -9.02 43.66 3.88
CA GLU A 536 -9.81 43.99 5.08
C GLU A 536 -11.24 44.44 4.70
N GLU A 537 -12.36 43.87 5.15
CA GLU A 537 -12.70 43.31 6.47
C GLU A 537 -14.12 42.67 6.42
N LYS A 538 -14.42 41.84 7.44
CA LYS A 538 -15.69 41.64 8.18
C LYS A 538 -16.88 40.83 7.63
N ASP A 539 -17.07 39.73 8.36
CA ASP A 539 -18.28 39.25 9.04
C ASP A 539 -19.63 39.92 8.74
N GLN A 540 -20.63 39.07 8.47
CA GLN A 540 -21.86 39.04 9.27
C GLN A 540 -22.60 37.70 9.14
N LYS A 541 -22.69 36.99 10.27
CA LYS A 541 -23.69 35.96 10.54
C LYS A 541 -25.05 36.63 10.72
N ILE A 542 -26.10 36.08 10.10
CA ILE A 542 -27.45 36.14 10.65
C ILE A 542 -28.05 34.73 10.63
N ASN A 543 -28.21 34.17 11.83
CA ASN A 543 -29.13 33.09 12.15
C ASN A 543 -30.56 33.63 12.05
N LEU A 544 -31.52 32.83 11.60
CA LEU A 544 -32.83 32.73 12.27
C LEU A 544 -33.53 31.40 11.92
N LYS A 545 -34.03 30.79 12.99
CA LYS A 545 -34.71 29.51 13.10
C LYS A 545 -36.22 29.68 12.86
N VAL A 546 -36.84 28.66 12.23
CA VAL A 546 -38.09 27.97 12.67
C VAL A 546 -39.41 28.78 12.66
N ASN A 547 -40.41 28.41 11.83
CA ASN A 547 -41.49 27.46 12.18
C ASN A 547 -42.60 27.33 11.10
N LYS A 548 -43.29 26.18 11.13
CA LYS A 548 -44.40 25.73 10.28
C LYS A 548 -45.68 26.57 10.41
N SER A 549 -46.45 26.76 9.31
CA SER A 549 -47.82 26.21 9.17
C SER A 549 -48.57 26.64 7.88
N LYS A 550 -49.18 25.63 7.24
CA LYS A 550 -50.47 25.55 6.49
C LYS A 550 -50.81 26.52 5.32
N GLN A 551 -50.92 25.85 4.16
CA GLN A 551 -52.02 25.84 3.17
C GLN A 551 -52.16 26.93 2.08
N LYS A 552 -52.14 26.38 0.85
CA LYS A 552 -52.93 26.66 -0.38
C LYS A 552 -52.39 27.66 -1.42
N MET A 553 -52.01 27.03 -2.54
CA MET A 553 -52.34 27.32 -3.94
C MET A 553 -51.91 28.66 -4.55
N SER A 554 -50.93 28.60 -5.45
CA SER A 554 -51.05 29.15 -6.80
C SER A 554 -50.00 28.50 -7.70
N ASP A 555 -50.46 28.13 -8.89
CA ASP A 555 -49.78 27.42 -9.97
C ASP A 555 -48.60 28.19 -10.57
N ASP A 556 -47.59 27.47 -11.05
CA ASP A 556 -46.89 27.68 -12.33
C ASP A 556 -45.63 26.78 -12.39
N ASP A 557 -45.80 25.58 -12.94
CA ASP A 557 -44.70 24.75 -13.47
C ASP A 557 -45.22 24.08 -14.76
N ASN A 558 -44.90 24.69 -15.91
CA ASN A 558 -45.08 24.11 -17.24
C ASN A 558 -43.70 23.97 -17.88
N ASP A 559 -43.20 22.73 -17.94
CA ASP A 559 -42.50 22.15 -19.09
C ASP A 559 -42.22 20.67 -18.80
N ILE A 560 -43.28 19.86 -18.85
CA ILE A 560 -43.18 18.41 -19.01
C ILE A 560 -43.78 18.07 -20.37
N SER A 561 -42.92 17.59 -21.26
CA SER A 561 -43.24 17.01 -22.57
C SER A 561 -44.42 16.03 -22.47
N GLN A 562 -45.43 16.23 -23.31
CA GLN A 562 -46.65 15.44 -23.40
C GLN A 562 -46.32 13.97 -23.76
N ILE A 563 -46.30 13.08 -22.77
CA ILE A 563 -46.36 11.62 -23.01
C ILE A 563 -47.80 11.33 -23.45
N THR A 564 -47.96 10.70 -24.60
CA THR A 564 -49.29 10.35 -25.12
C THR A 564 -49.89 9.21 -24.28
N GLU A 565 -51.22 9.20 -24.13
CA GLU A 565 -51.93 8.19 -23.31
C GLU A 565 -51.65 6.74 -23.78
N ASN A 566 -51.35 6.58 -25.08
CA ASN A 566 -50.94 5.30 -25.66
C ASN A 566 -49.57 4.83 -25.17
N GLU A 567 -48.60 5.73 -25.04
CA GLU A 567 -47.26 5.40 -24.53
C GLU A 567 -47.32 4.99 -23.05
N LEU A 568 -48.13 5.66 -22.26
CA LEU A 568 -48.34 5.31 -20.85
C LEU A 568 -48.99 3.93 -20.70
N ASN A 569 -49.96 3.60 -21.57
CA ASN A 569 -50.61 2.30 -21.59
C ASN A 569 -49.67 1.17 -22.03
N GLN A 570 -48.78 1.46 -22.99
CA GLN A 570 -47.78 0.51 -23.47
C GLN A 570 -46.69 0.23 -22.43
N ILE A 571 -46.25 1.26 -21.68
CA ILE A 571 -45.31 1.09 -20.56
C ILE A 571 -45.91 0.19 -19.47
N LYS A 572 -47.19 0.40 -19.11
CA LYS A 572 -47.89 -0.45 -18.14
C LYS A 572 -48.06 -1.89 -18.63
N ALA A 573 -48.37 -2.09 -19.91
CA ALA A 573 -48.48 -3.44 -20.49
C ALA A 573 -47.13 -4.19 -20.46
N ASN A 574 -46.03 -3.50 -20.79
CA ASN A 574 -44.68 -4.07 -20.76
C ASN A 574 -44.23 -4.44 -19.34
N GLU A 575 -44.60 -3.66 -18.32
CA GLU A 575 -44.31 -3.97 -16.92
C GLU A 575 -45.02 -5.25 -16.46
N VAL A 576 -46.28 -5.44 -16.86
CA VAL A 576 -47.04 -6.66 -16.58
C VAL A 576 -46.43 -7.87 -17.29
N GLU A 577 -46.00 -7.71 -18.56
CA GLU A 577 -45.32 -8.77 -19.32
C GLU A 577 -44.01 -9.24 -18.67
N GLN A 578 -43.17 -8.30 -18.21
CA GLN A 578 -41.91 -8.62 -17.52
C GLN A 578 -42.15 -9.39 -16.21
N ASN A 579 -43.18 -9.01 -15.45
CA ASN A 579 -43.55 -9.70 -14.22
C ASN A 579 -44.03 -11.14 -14.51
N ILE A 580 -44.76 -11.36 -15.61
CA ILE A 580 -45.20 -12.69 -16.05
C ILE A 580 -44.00 -13.55 -16.49
N ILE A 581 -43.06 -13.00 -17.27
CA ILE A 581 -41.85 -13.71 -17.73
C ILE A 581 -40.93 -14.08 -16.57
N SER A 582 -40.82 -13.22 -15.57
CA SER A 582 -39.99 -13.46 -14.38
C SER A 582 -40.55 -14.50 -13.41
N GLY A 583 -41.80 -14.93 -13.59
CA GLY A 583 -42.48 -15.90 -12.72
C GLY A 583 -42.94 -15.33 -11.36
N ASP A 584 -42.90 -14.02 -11.14
CA ASP A 584 -43.32 -13.38 -9.89
C ASP A 584 -44.85 -13.13 -9.85
N PHE A 585 -45.61 -14.23 -9.79
CA PHE A 585 -47.09 -14.19 -9.82
C PHE A 585 -47.74 -13.62 -8.55
N VAL A 586 -46.96 -13.42 -7.48
CA VAL A 586 -47.44 -12.87 -6.20
C VAL A 586 -47.72 -11.38 -6.33
N ARG A 587 -46.91 -10.65 -7.10
CA ARG A 587 -47.05 -9.19 -7.28
C ARG A 587 -48.15 -8.78 -8.27
N LEU A 588 -48.60 -9.69 -9.13
CA LEU A 588 -49.62 -9.42 -10.15
C LEU A 588 -51.02 -9.33 -9.53
N LYS A 589 -51.68 -8.17 -9.63
CA LYS A 589 -53.10 -8.03 -9.27
C LYS A 589 -53.98 -8.45 -10.44
N VAL A 590 -55.20 -8.91 -10.15
CA VAL A 590 -56.20 -9.29 -11.17
C VAL A 590 -56.49 -8.14 -12.13
N LYS A 591 -56.53 -6.89 -11.63
CA LYS A 591 -56.77 -5.69 -12.45
C LYS A 591 -55.66 -5.45 -13.49
N ASP A 592 -54.40 -5.72 -13.12
CA ASP A 592 -53.25 -5.50 -14.01
C ASP A 592 -53.23 -6.55 -15.13
N LEU A 593 -53.61 -7.79 -14.80
CA LEU A 593 -53.80 -8.87 -15.78
C LEU A 593 -54.99 -8.60 -16.72
N GLN A 594 -56.10 -8.08 -16.19
CA GLN A 594 -57.24 -7.67 -17.01
C GLN A 594 -56.88 -6.51 -17.94
N PHE A 595 -56.11 -5.53 -17.47
CA PHE A 595 -55.61 -4.43 -18.29
C PHE A 595 -54.72 -4.93 -19.43
N PHE A 596 -53.76 -5.82 -19.12
CA PHE A 596 -52.89 -6.44 -20.14
C PHE A 596 -53.69 -7.22 -21.19
N LEU A 597 -54.62 -8.08 -20.76
CA LEU A 597 -55.47 -8.85 -21.67
C LEU A 597 -56.39 -7.93 -22.50
N GLN A 598 -56.91 -6.86 -21.91
CA GLN A 598 -57.75 -5.88 -22.62
C GLN A 598 -56.94 -5.08 -23.66
N PHE A 599 -55.70 -4.70 -23.34
CA PHE A 599 -54.78 -4.02 -24.26
C PHE A 599 -54.52 -4.86 -25.52
N TYR A 600 -54.33 -6.18 -25.35
CA TYR A 600 -54.16 -7.13 -26.45
C TYR A 600 -55.48 -7.74 -26.99
N LYS A 601 -56.64 -7.18 -26.61
CA LYS A 601 -57.99 -7.60 -27.05
C LYS A 601 -58.34 -9.08 -26.79
N LEU A 602 -57.89 -9.61 -25.66
CA LEU A 602 -58.18 -10.95 -25.17
C LEU A 602 -59.31 -10.95 -24.13
N LYS A 603 -59.91 -12.13 -23.89
CA LYS A 603 -61.00 -12.28 -22.89
C LYS A 603 -60.48 -12.09 -21.46
N THR A 604 -61.14 -11.22 -20.68
CA THR A 604 -60.77 -10.79 -19.32
C THR A 604 -61.53 -11.50 -18.19
N GLU A 605 -62.39 -12.47 -18.53
CA GLU A 605 -63.23 -13.21 -17.57
C GLU A 605 -62.49 -14.42 -16.98
N GLY A 606 -62.63 -14.68 -15.68
CA GLY A 606 -62.09 -15.88 -15.03
C GLY A 606 -61.37 -15.59 -13.71
N LYS A 607 -60.86 -16.65 -13.07
CA LYS A 607 -60.03 -16.54 -11.86
C LYS A 607 -58.63 -16.04 -12.23
N LYS A 608 -57.86 -15.60 -11.22
CA LYS A 608 -56.49 -15.10 -11.42
C LYS A 608 -55.61 -16.07 -12.21
N GLU A 609 -55.73 -17.37 -11.94
CA GLU A 609 -55.00 -18.44 -12.63
C GLU A 609 -55.36 -18.52 -14.13
N ASP A 610 -56.64 -18.37 -14.48
CA ASP A 610 -57.10 -18.39 -15.88
C ASP A 610 -56.54 -17.21 -16.69
N LEU A 611 -56.45 -16.04 -16.05
CA LEU A 611 -55.89 -14.83 -16.65
C LEU A 611 -54.37 -14.96 -16.84
N ILE A 612 -53.67 -15.55 -15.87
CA ILE A 612 -52.23 -15.84 -15.98
C ILE A 612 -51.97 -16.83 -17.12
N ASN A 613 -52.73 -17.93 -17.19
CA ASN A 613 -52.57 -18.94 -18.24
C ASN A 613 -52.80 -18.36 -19.64
N ARG A 614 -53.81 -17.50 -19.81
CA ARG A 614 -54.05 -16.80 -21.09
C ARG A 614 -52.94 -15.81 -21.45
N ALA A 615 -52.43 -15.06 -20.47
CA ALA A 615 -51.33 -14.13 -20.71
C ALA A 615 -50.03 -14.87 -21.07
N LEU A 616 -49.74 -15.99 -20.39
CA LEU A 616 -48.62 -16.88 -20.72
C LEU A 616 -48.75 -17.49 -22.12
N GLN A 617 -49.95 -17.95 -22.49
CA GLN A 617 -50.21 -18.50 -23.81
C GLN A 617 -50.02 -17.44 -24.91
N PHE A 618 -50.49 -16.21 -24.68
CA PHE A 618 -50.28 -15.10 -25.62
C PHE A 618 -48.79 -14.75 -25.80
N ILE A 619 -48.00 -14.71 -24.72
CA ILE A 619 -46.56 -14.44 -24.78
C ILE A 619 -45.82 -15.59 -25.49
N ALA A 620 -46.23 -16.84 -25.25
CA ALA A 620 -45.66 -18.00 -25.92
C ALA A 620 -45.97 -18.00 -27.43
N ASP A 621 -47.20 -17.66 -27.82
CA ASP A 621 -47.62 -17.57 -29.22
C ASP A 621 -46.95 -16.38 -29.95
N GLY A 622 -46.68 -15.28 -29.24
CA GLY A 622 -45.98 -14.11 -29.77
C GLY A 622 -44.50 -14.35 -30.10
N LYS A 623 -43.80 -15.19 -29.32
CA LYS A 623 -42.39 -15.54 -29.59
C LYS A 623 -42.20 -16.40 -30.84
N ASN A 624 -43.16 -17.27 -31.17
CA ASN A 624 -43.09 -18.13 -32.35
C ASN A 624 -43.24 -17.39 -33.69
N LYS A 625 -43.61 -16.10 -33.69
CA LYS A 625 -43.71 -15.27 -34.92
C LYS A 625 -42.47 -14.41 -35.21
N ASN A 626 -41.54 -14.28 -34.26
CA ASN A 626 -40.31 -13.51 -34.44
C ASN A 626 -39.05 -14.38 -34.60
N ASP A 627 -39.20 -15.72 -34.56
CA ASP A 627 -38.14 -16.71 -34.78
C ASP A 627 -38.42 -17.63 -36.00
N ILE A 628 -39.09 -17.12 -37.03
CA ILE A 628 -39.19 -17.76 -38.36
C ILE A 628 -38.78 -16.76 -39.45
#